data_AF-A0A358PH14-F1
#
_entry.id   AF-A0A358PH14-F1
#
_cell.length_a   1.000
_cell.length_b   1.000
_cell.length_c   1.000
_cell.angle_alpha   90.00
_cell.angle_beta   90.00
_cell.angle_gamma   90.00
#
_symmetry.space_group_name_H-M   'P 1'
#
loop_
_entity.id
_entity.type
_entity.pdbx_description
1 polymer ?
#
loop_
_entity_poly.entity_id
_entity_poly.type
_entity_poly.pdbx_seq_one_letter_code
_entity_poly.pdbx_strand_id
1 'polypeptide(L)' 'MNLHELRPAEGSTSARKRVGRGSGSGIGKTAGYGHKGQKARSGSKKNGFEGGQ' A
#
# COMPACT_ATOMS: atom_id res chain seq x y z
N MET A 1 -3.68 37.59 1.60
CA MET A 1 -3.67 36.12 1.77
C MET A 1 -4.90 35.74 2.53
N ASN A 2 -5.86 35.14 1.83
CA ASN A 2 -7.09 34.62 2.40
C ASN A 2 -6.95 33.11 2.67
N LEU A 3 -7.77 32.59 3.57
CA LEU A 3 -7.71 31.17 3.96
C LEU A 3 -7.88 30.20 2.77
N HIS A 4 -8.66 30.59 1.76
CA HIS A 4 -8.91 29.76 0.56
C HIS A 4 -7.77 29.76 -0.46
N GLU A 5 -6.75 30.60 -0.28
CA GLU A 5 -5.59 30.73 -1.18
C GLU A 5 -4.39 29.93 -0.69
N LEU A 6 -4.47 29.34 0.52
CA LEU A 6 -3.37 28.55 1.08
C LEU A 6 -3.15 27.30 0.24
N ARG A 7 -1.94 27.17 -0.31
CA ARG A 7 -1.50 25.99 -1.06
C ARG A 7 -0.24 25.43 -0.41
N PRO A 8 -0.12 24.10 -0.28
CA PRO A 8 1.11 23.49 0.20
C PRO A 8 2.24 23.72 -0.81
N ALA A 9 3.49 23.59 -0.34
CA ALA A 9 4.65 23.61 -1.23
C ALA A 9 4.55 22.46 -2.24
N GLU A 10 5.04 22.67 -3.46
CA GLU A 10 4.99 21.65 -4.50
C GLU A 10 5.70 20.36 -4.03
N GLY A 11 5.05 19.22 -4.23
CA GLY A 11 5.56 17.91 -3.81
C GLY A 11 5.51 17.61 -2.29
N SER A 12 5.20 18.59 -1.44
CA SER A 12 5.12 18.38 0.02
C SER A 12 3.99 17.45 0.46
N THR A 13 3.00 17.19 -0.41
CA THR A 13 1.89 16.27 -0.14
C THR A 13 1.79 15.22 -1.25
N SER A 14 1.54 13.98 -0.85
CA SER A 14 1.32 12.86 -1.78
C SER A 14 0.10 12.05 -1.35
N ALA A 15 -0.63 11.52 -2.34
CA ALA A 15 -1.80 10.70 -2.07
C ALA A 15 -1.39 9.33 -1.51
N ARG A 16 -2.04 8.90 -0.42
CA ARG A 16 -1.83 7.56 0.12
C ARG A 16 -2.25 6.49 -0.88
N LYS A 17 -1.50 5.39 -0.92
CA LYS A 17 -1.89 4.18 -1.65
C LYS A 17 -3.19 3.60 -1.06
N ARG A 18 -4.17 3.29 -1.93
CA ARG A 18 -5.45 2.65 -1.55
C ARG A 18 -5.59 1.31 -2.28
N VAL A 19 -5.14 0.24 -1.64
CA VAL A 19 -5.19 -1.12 -2.20
C VAL A 19 -6.62 -1.67 -2.27
N GLY A 20 -6.88 -2.60 -3.19
CA GLY A 20 -8.19 -3.28 -3.29
C GLY A 20 -9.32 -2.39 -3.78
N ARG A 21 -9.05 -1.46 -4.70
CA ARG A 21 -10.03 -0.50 -5.23
C ARG A 21 -10.16 -0.59 -6.76
N GLY A 22 -10.48 -1.78 -7.25
CA GLY A 22 -10.73 -2.04 -8.67
C GLY A 22 -9.46 -2.21 -9.53
N SER A 23 -9.63 -2.71 -10.75
CA SER A 23 -8.54 -2.99 -11.70
C SER A 23 -7.80 -1.74 -12.14
N GLY A 24 -8.52 -0.63 -12.39
CA GLY A 24 -7.93 0.65 -12.81
C GLY A 24 -6.92 1.25 -11.81
N SER A 25 -6.94 0.80 -10.55
CA SER A 25 -5.94 1.21 -9.55
C SER A 25 -4.57 0.54 -9.73
N GLY A 26 -4.47 -0.53 -10.54
CA GLY A 26 -3.26 -1.38 -10.66
C GLY A 26 -2.99 -2.28 -9.44
N ILE A 27 -3.72 -2.07 -8.33
CA ILE A 27 -3.56 -2.78 -7.05
C ILE A 27 -4.91 -3.31 -6.54
N GLY A 28 -5.80 -3.66 -7.47
CA GLY A 28 -7.14 -4.15 -7.18
C GLY A 28 -7.13 -5.57 -6.63
N LYS A 29 -7.03 -6.55 -7.53
CA LYS A 29 -7.32 -7.96 -7.23
C LYS A 29 -6.49 -8.54 -6.09
N THR A 30 -5.17 -8.42 -6.16
CA THR A 30 -4.25 -9.04 -5.21
C THR A 30 -3.75 -8.06 -4.14
N ALA A 31 -4.17 -6.79 -4.21
CA ALA A 31 -3.67 -5.72 -3.34
C ALA A 31 -2.13 -5.59 -3.31
N GLY A 32 -1.42 -6.13 -4.32
CA GLY A 32 0.04 -6.18 -4.38
C GLY A 32 0.69 -7.40 -3.71
N TYR A 33 -0.07 -8.34 -3.15
CA TYR A 33 0.45 -9.53 -2.48
C TYR A 33 0.72 -10.72 -3.41
N GLY A 34 0.36 -10.63 -4.70
CA GLY A 34 0.45 -11.75 -5.63
C GLY A 34 -0.59 -12.83 -5.37
N HIS A 35 -0.30 -14.07 -5.76
CA HIS A 35 -1.23 -15.21 -5.64
C HIS A 35 -0.72 -16.26 -4.65
N LYS A 36 -1.60 -16.66 -3.70
CA LYS A 36 -1.37 -17.75 -2.74
C LYS A 36 -0.09 -17.53 -1.89
N GLY A 37 0.43 -18.60 -1.28
CA GLY A 37 1.60 -18.55 -0.40
C GLY A 37 1.30 -17.98 0.99
N GLN A 38 2.21 -18.19 1.94
CA GLN A 38 2.07 -17.72 3.31
C GLN A 38 2.00 -16.18 3.38
N LYS A 39 2.86 -15.49 2.63
CA LYS A 39 2.97 -14.02 2.62
C LYS A 39 1.72 -13.28 2.12
N ALA A 40 0.85 -13.93 1.36
CA ALA A 40 -0.42 -13.33 0.91
C ALA A 40 -1.58 -13.53 1.90
N ARG A 41 -1.37 -14.27 3.00
CA ARG A 41 -2.40 -14.52 4.02
C ARG A 41 -2.34 -13.46 5.11
N SER A 42 -3.51 -13.15 5.67
CA SER A 42 -3.62 -12.25 6.83
C SER A 42 -2.81 -12.80 8.00
N GLY A 43 -2.15 -11.92 8.75
CA GLY A 43 -1.39 -12.30 9.95
C GLY A 43 -0.05 -13.01 9.69
N SER A 44 0.37 -13.19 8.43
CA SER A 44 1.66 -13.82 8.12
C SER A 44 2.84 -12.92 8.50
N LYS A 45 3.48 -13.19 9.65
CA LYS A 45 4.82 -12.69 10.00
C LYS A 45 5.63 -13.77 10.72
N LYS A 46 6.88 -13.97 10.32
CA LYS A 46 7.90 -14.70 11.08
C LYS A 46 9.25 -14.01 10.90
N ASN A 47 9.47 -12.93 11.65
CA ASN A 47 10.74 -12.20 11.60
C ASN A 47 11.84 -13.08 12.19
N GLY A 48 12.98 -13.18 11.52
CA GLY A 48 14.13 -13.98 11.97
C GLY A 48 14.02 -15.50 11.74
N PHE A 49 12.96 -15.98 11.10
CA PHE A 49 12.85 -17.40 10.72
C PHE A 49 13.35 -17.62 9.29
N GLU A 50 14.36 -18.48 9.13
CA GLU A 50 15.02 -18.75 7.84
C GLU A 50 14.43 -19.94 7.06
N GLY A 51 13.42 -20.62 7.61
CA GLY A 51 12.80 -21.77 6.93
C GLY A 51 13.23 -23.13 7.44
N GLY A 52 14.10 -23.18 8.46
CA GLY A 52 14.51 -24.40 9.15
C GLY A 52 15.96 -24.81 8.86
N GLN A 53 16.92 -23.98 9.25
CA GLN A 53 18.36 -24.24 9.16
C GLN A 53 18.72 -25.67 9.60
#